data_AF-A0A5N5P8J9-F1
#
_entry.id   AF-A0A5N5P8J9-F1
#
_cell.length_a   1.000
_cell.length_b   1.000
_cell.length_c   1.000
_cell.angle_alpha   90.00
_cell.angle_beta   90.00
_cell.angle_gamma   90.00
#
_symmetry.space_group_name_H-M   'P 1'
#
loop_
_entity.id
_entity.type
_entity.pdbx_description
1 polymer ?
#
loop_
_entity_poly.entity_id
_entity_poly.type
_entity_poly.pdbx_seq_one_letter_code
_entity_poly.pdbx_strand_id
1 'polypeptide(L)'
;MAVKHRTKPFWGLQYHPESVCTEVKGNKVLMNWFELAMRWNEENRRAVVHEIEKVARKATRESLLSQVSVEPEVEDCQLQPARRRLLDQGIGRCFKTSEVVLPPNVGVPDIVELLDGHASEHIVLESANANLPTPARGTADVRGRYSIIGLDIAEAVRVEYCTGDDYVTLRVPDYRPDQGPSGSPQEHVSERINLAPYGGIWNFLADYQDKRRTEPTAFVETPFLGGFMGYVTYEQGLDDIGIALPADRGHRRPDIYLVWVTRSVVIDHRARRVHVQELCEGDCSFWIRQTVGRLQSTWTSEPRRGAINVPPKTNGVHRRHSREGSIQPPLAADYQAKVTECQEFIAAGDSYELCLTDQTTITRPRSHSLTPSNSAPQTKGTPALPSSWHLFRTLRTRQPAPFASYLRLGPATLVSASPERFLTYDREGHVSMRPMKGTVRKSPEVSTLALAEAILHVPKEEAENLMIVDLVRHDLHGVCGAGNVRVPELMKVEEYESVFQMITVVEGQLPSGGVYTGLDVLAASLPPGSMTGAPKKRSCEILRELEGGKERGLYSGVVGYMCASGRGDWSVTIRSLFRWDDEAEGNEEVWRIGAGGAVTILSTPEGEADEMFTKLAGPLGVFRDSE
;
A
#
# COMPACT_ATOMS: atom_id res chain seq x y z
N MET A 1 -1.64 -28.91 19.45
CA MET A 1 -2.52 -30.10 19.52
C MET A 1 -1.79 -31.33 18.97
N ALA A 2 -2.01 -32.51 19.55
CA ALA A 2 -1.48 -33.78 19.05
C ALA A 2 -2.61 -34.78 18.84
N VAL A 3 -2.65 -35.46 17.71
CA VAL A 3 -3.66 -36.48 17.37
C VAL A 3 -2.97 -37.74 16.89
N LYS A 4 -3.49 -38.89 17.30
CA LYS A 4 -3.08 -40.21 16.79
C LYS A 4 -4.19 -40.75 15.91
N HIS A 5 -3.88 -41.06 14.66
CA HIS A 5 -4.81 -41.75 13.78
C HIS A 5 -5.08 -43.16 14.33
N ARG A 6 -6.37 -43.51 14.47
CA ARG A 6 -6.78 -44.72 15.20
C ARG A 6 -6.26 -46.02 14.58
N THR A 7 -6.16 -46.06 13.25
CA THR A 7 -5.86 -47.27 12.48
C THR A 7 -4.64 -47.17 11.56
N LYS A 8 -3.98 -46.01 11.49
CA LYS A 8 -2.85 -45.75 10.58
C LYS A 8 -1.68 -45.22 11.41
N PRO A 9 -0.43 -45.35 10.96
CA PRO A 9 0.77 -44.87 11.68
C PRO A 9 0.89 -43.34 11.80
N PHE A 10 -0.20 -42.61 11.58
CA PHE A 10 -0.14 -41.17 11.49
C PHE A 10 -0.33 -40.57 12.86
N TRP A 11 0.71 -39.90 13.33
CA TRP A 11 0.64 -38.97 14.44
C TRP A 11 0.66 -37.56 13.83
N GLY A 12 -0.43 -36.83 13.99
CA GLY A 12 -0.50 -35.42 13.63
C GLY A 12 -0.13 -34.60 14.84
N LEU A 13 0.84 -33.70 14.69
CA LEU A 13 1.11 -32.68 15.68
C LEU A 13 0.90 -31.33 15.01
N GLN A 14 -0.10 -30.59 15.47
CA GLN A 14 -0.29 -29.19 15.11
C GLN A 14 0.36 -28.34 16.18
N TYR A 15 1.37 -27.59 15.79
CA TYR A 15 2.05 -26.60 16.60
C TYR A 15 2.13 -25.32 15.78
N HIS A 16 2.18 -24.18 16.44
CA HIS A 16 2.65 -22.97 15.78
C HIS A 16 4.10 -23.24 15.37
N PRO A 17 4.49 -23.13 14.08
CA PRO A 17 5.82 -23.48 13.59
C PRO A 17 6.96 -22.83 14.39
N GLU A 18 6.70 -21.68 14.98
CA GLU A 18 7.60 -20.87 15.78
C GLU A 18 7.62 -21.29 17.25
N SER A 19 6.52 -21.85 17.77
CA SER A 19 6.43 -22.39 19.14
C SER A 19 7.28 -23.65 19.36
N VAL A 20 7.67 -24.36 18.29
CA VAL A 20 8.58 -25.51 18.41
C VAL A 20 10.04 -25.07 18.57
N CYS A 21 10.35 -23.84 18.15
CA CYS A 21 11.69 -23.26 18.17
C CYS A 21 11.91 -22.30 19.35
N THR A 22 10.85 -21.87 20.04
CA THR A 22 10.93 -20.95 21.21
C THR A 22 11.57 -21.58 22.44
N GLU A 23 11.38 -22.88 22.66
CA GLU A 23 12.05 -23.62 23.74
C GLU A 23 12.80 -24.84 23.21
N VAL A 24 13.95 -25.16 23.82
CA VAL A 24 14.70 -26.40 23.56
C VAL A 24 13.82 -27.65 23.72
N LYS A 25 12.78 -27.58 24.55
CA LYS A 25 11.79 -28.66 24.72
C LYS A 25 10.95 -28.91 23.46
N GLY A 26 10.71 -27.90 22.61
CA GLY A 26 10.02 -28.07 21.34
C GLY A 26 10.78 -28.99 20.38
N ASN A 27 12.11 -28.87 20.32
CA ASN A 27 12.98 -29.82 19.60
C ASN A 27 12.77 -31.26 20.08
N LYS A 28 12.59 -31.45 21.39
CA LYS A 28 12.34 -32.77 21.97
C LYS A 28 11.00 -33.35 21.51
N VAL A 29 9.99 -32.52 21.22
CA VAL A 29 8.73 -32.99 20.66
C VAL A 29 8.92 -33.54 19.24
N LEU A 30 9.71 -32.86 18.41
CA LEU A 30 10.07 -33.34 17.06
C LEU A 30 10.86 -34.65 17.12
N MET A 31 11.85 -34.72 18.02
CA MET A 31 12.63 -35.94 18.25
C MET A 31 11.75 -37.10 18.70
N ASN A 32 10.87 -36.88 19.70
CA ASN A 32 9.94 -37.90 20.19
C ASN A 32 8.99 -38.38 19.09
N TRP A 33 8.44 -37.46 18.29
CA TRP A 33 7.57 -37.82 17.18
C TRP A 33 8.30 -38.69 16.15
N PHE A 34 9.53 -38.31 15.78
CA PHE A 34 10.35 -39.06 14.83
C PHE A 34 10.71 -40.45 15.36
N GLU A 35 11.11 -40.55 16.63
CA GLU A 35 11.37 -41.83 17.29
C GLU A 35 10.14 -42.75 17.30
N LEU A 36 8.96 -42.20 17.64
CA LEU A 36 7.70 -42.97 17.64
C LEU A 36 7.31 -43.45 16.24
N ALA A 37 7.52 -42.62 15.21
CA ALA A 37 7.28 -43.00 13.82
C ALA A 37 8.23 -44.11 13.37
N MET A 38 9.52 -44.03 13.74
CA MET A 38 10.52 -45.04 13.41
C MET A 38 10.24 -46.38 14.10
N ARG A 39 9.93 -46.38 15.40
CA ARG A 39 9.54 -47.61 16.13
C ARG A 39 8.35 -48.31 15.49
N TRP A 40 7.33 -47.55 15.09
CA TRP A 40 6.17 -48.14 14.41
C TRP A 40 6.56 -48.79 13.08
N ASN A 41 7.45 -48.16 12.29
CA ASN A 41 7.93 -48.73 11.03
C ASN A 41 8.66 -50.06 11.25
N GLU A 42 9.47 -50.17 12.30
CA GLU A 42 10.17 -51.40 12.68
C GLU A 42 9.18 -52.51 13.08
N GLU A 43 8.24 -52.20 13.97
CA GLU A 43 7.22 -53.16 14.45
C GLU A 43 6.36 -53.71 13.31
N ASN A 44 6.08 -52.87 12.29
CA ASN A 44 5.20 -53.22 11.18
C ASN A 44 5.95 -53.60 9.90
N ARG A 45 7.28 -53.78 9.98
CA ARG A 45 8.16 -54.19 8.86
C ARG A 45 7.97 -53.36 7.58
N ARG A 46 7.75 -52.05 7.73
CA ARG A 46 7.52 -51.16 6.59
C ARG A 46 8.85 -50.96 5.85
N ALA A 47 8.87 -51.19 4.55
CA ALA A 47 10.06 -50.89 3.73
C ALA A 47 10.34 -49.38 3.78
N VAL A 48 11.51 -49.00 4.30
CA VAL A 48 11.98 -47.61 4.33
C VAL A 48 12.77 -47.38 3.05
N VAL A 49 12.24 -46.53 2.17
CA VAL A 49 12.97 -46.08 0.98
C VAL A 49 13.99 -45.03 1.45
N HIS A 50 15.27 -45.39 1.46
CA HIS A 50 16.36 -44.47 1.82
C HIS A 50 16.80 -43.58 0.65
N GLU A 51 16.45 -43.96 -0.58
CA GLU A 51 16.66 -43.16 -1.79
C GLU A 51 15.47 -42.21 -1.99
N ILE A 52 15.48 -41.10 -1.26
CA ILE A 52 14.66 -39.96 -1.60
C ILE A 52 15.65 -38.90 -2.08
N GLU A 53 15.77 -38.77 -3.41
CA GLU A 53 16.11 -37.50 -4.07
C GLU A 53 15.46 -36.40 -3.24
N LYS A 54 16.23 -35.54 -2.54
CA LYS A 54 15.70 -34.64 -1.49
C LYS A 54 14.40 -33.97 -1.97
N VAL A 55 13.24 -34.49 -1.54
CA VAL A 55 11.92 -33.94 -1.92
C VAL A 55 11.72 -32.57 -1.27
N ALA A 56 12.50 -32.27 -0.22
CA ALA A 56 12.62 -30.93 0.32
C ALA A 56 13.25 -29.99 -0.73
N ARG A 57 12.37 -29.34 -1.50
CA ARG A 57 12.71 -28.19 -2.34
C ARG A 57 13.31 -27.08 -1.47
N LYS A 58 14.05 -26.15 -2.09
CA LYS A 58 14.42 -24.90 -1.40
C LYS A 58 13.14 -24.30 -0.80
N ALA A 59 13.16 -23.98 0.49
CA ALA A 59 12.03 -23.36 1.18
C ALA A 59 11.76 -21.92 0.69
N THR A 60 12.63 -21.40 -0.18
CA THR A 60 12.49 -20.12 -0.86
C THR A 60 11.80 -20.30 -2.21
N ARG A 61 10.91 -19.37 -2.54
CA ARG A 61 10.35 -19.19 -3.88
C ARG A 61 11.46 -18.92 -4.88
N GLU A 62 11.27 -19.34 -6.12
CA GLU A 62 12.14 -18.94 -7.23
C GLU A 62 12.00 -17.43 -7.45
N SER A 63 13.08 -16.76 -7.86
CA SER A 63 13.01 -15.32 -8.12
C SER A 63 12.16 -15.03 -9.35
N LEU A 64 11.46 -13.89 -9.35
CA LEU A 64 10.68 -13.39 -10.49
C LEU A 64 11.56 -13.28 -11.74
N LEU A 65 12.78 -12.75 -11.61
CA LEU A 65 13.69 -12.57 -12.76
C LEU A 65 14.21 -13.89 -13.33
N SER A 66 14.44 -14.92 -12.50
CA SER A 66 14.88 -16.22 -13.01
C SER A 66 13.80 -17.00 -13.77
N GLN A 67 12.54 -16.64 -13.56
CA GLN A 67 11.40 -17.29 -14.23
C GLN A 67 11.11 -16.69 -15.61
N VAL A 68 11.65 -15.50 -15.91
CA VAL A 68 11.46 -14.85 -17.21
C VAL A 68 12.17 -15.67 -18.28
N SER A 69 11.40 -16.28 -19.18
CA SER A 69 11.89 -17.17 -20.23
C SER A 69 12.06 -16.47 -21.58
N VAL A 70 12.13 -15.13 -21.57
CA VAL A 70 12.28 -14.33 -22.79
C VAL A 70 13.71 -14.52 -23.30
N GLU A 71 13.91 -15.46 -24.23
CA GLU A 71 15.17 -15.57 -24.96
C GLU A 71 15.43 -14.26 -25.74
N PRO A 72 16.66 -13.71 -25.72
CA PRO A 72 16.97 -12.46 -26.42
C PRO A 72 16.80 -12.51 -27.95
N GLU A 73 16.64 -13.68 -28.56
CA GLU A 73 16.80 -13.85 -30.01
C GLU A 73 15.82 -14.94 -30.50
N VAL A 74 14.75 -14.54 -31.22
CA VAL A 74 14.09 -15.26 -32.36
C VAL A 74 12.73 -14.63 -32.75
N GLU A 75 12.01 -13.91 -31.88
CA GLU A 75 10.80 -13.14 -32.26
C GLU A 75 11.06 -11.65 -32.63
N ASP A 76 12.30 -11.19 -32.51
CA ASP A 76 12.66 -9.75 -32.59
C ASP A 76 12.50 -9.14 -34.00
N CYS A 77 12.27 -9.98 -35.03
CA CYS A 77 12.05 -9.58 -36.41
C CYS A 77 10.58 -9.29 -36.76
N GLN A 78 9.61 -9.60 -35.89
CA GLN A 78 8.18 -9.46 -36.19
C GLN A 78 7.39 -8.53 -35.24
N LEU A 79 8.01 -8.01 -34.18
CA LEU A 79 7.37 -7.01 -33.33
C LEU A 79 7.14 -5.73 -34.13
N GLN A 80 5.90 -5.22 -34.14
CA GLN A 80 5.61 -3.93 -34.77
C GLN A 80 6.52 -2.85 -34.16
N PRO A 81 7.11 -1.93 -34.94
CA PRO A 81 8.04 -0.93 -34.43
C PRO A 81 7.50 -0.09 -33.27
N ALA A 82 6.18 0.12 -33.21
CA ALA A 82 5.50 0.79 -32.10
C ALA A 82 5.65 0.01 -30.78
N ARG A 83 5.49 -1.32 -30.81
CA ARG A 83 5.63 -2.21 -29.65
C ARG A 83 7.00 -2.18 -29.02
N ARG A 84 8.02 -2.24 -29.87
CA ARG A 84 9.43 -2.18 -29.45
C ARG A 84 9.75 -0.83 -28.81
N ARG A 85 9.27 0.28 -29.38
CA ARG A 85 9.43 1.61 -28.78
C ARG A 85 8.83 1.70 -27.37
N LEU A 86 7.68 1.08 -27.13
CA LEU A 86 7.01 1.10 -25.81
C LEU A 86 7.80 0.30 -24.76
N LEU A 87 8.32 -0.86 -25.16
CA LEU A 87 9.11 -1.75 -24.30
C LEU A 87 10.54 -1.27 -24.05
N ASP A 88 11.11 -0.45 -24.94
CA ASP A 88 12.46 0.10 -24.79
C ASP A 88 12.47 1.53 -24.21
N GLN A 89 11.30 2.17 -24.12
CA GLN A 89 11.19 3.54 -23.59
C GLN A 89 11.72 3.64 -22.16
N GLY A 90 12.66 4.55 -21.93
CA GLY A 90 13.21 4.82 -20.59
C GLY A 90 14.46 4.02 -20.23
N ILE A 91 14.94 3.12 -21.08
CA ILE A 91 16.20 2.39 -20.87
C ILE A 91 17.39 3.34 -21.02
N GLY A 92 18.41 3.17 -20.17
CA GLY A 92 19.67 3.94 -20.24
C GLY A 92 19.55 5.41 -19.87
N ARG A 93 18.47 5.82 -19.20
CA ARG A 93 18.30 7.20 -18.72
C ARG A 93 19.26 7.54 -17.59
N CYS A 94 19.66 8.81 -17.53
CA CYS A 94 20.51 9.31 -16.47
C CYS A 94 19.69 10.11 -15.45
N PHE A 95 20.04 9.97 -14.17
CA PHE A 95 19.42 10.72 -13.09
C PHE A 95 20.04 12.11 -12.96
N LYS A 96 19.21 13.15 -12.95
CA LYS A 96 19.60 14.53 -12.68
C LYS A 96 18.75 15.11 -11.57
N THR A 97 19.34 15.98 -10.76
CA THR A 97 18.63 16.68 -9.69
C THR A 97 19.21 18.07 -9.45
N SER A 98 18.35 18.99 -9.01
CA SER A 98 18.73 20.27 -8.44
C SER A 98 17.98 20.50 -7.14
N GLU A 99 18.60 21.23 -6.23
CA GLU A 99 18.07 21.45 -4.89
C GLU A 99 17.68 22.92 -4.67
N VAL A 100 16.60 23.16 -3.94
CA VAL A 100 16.16 24.47 -3.46
C VAL A 100 15.86 24.39 -1.97
N VAL A 101 16.08 25.49 -1.24
CA VAL A 101 15.70 25.57 0.18
C VAL A 101 14.18 25.66 0.31
N LEU A 102 13.59 24.85 1.19
CA LEU A 102 12.17 24.91 1.53
C LEU A 102 11.91 26.09 2.48
N PRO A 103 11.03 27.06 2.15
CA PRO A 103 10.65 28.14 3.06
C PRO A 103 9.76 27.65 4.23
N PRO A 104 9.82 28.26 5.42
CA PRO A 104 9.13 27.79 6.64
C PRO A 104 7.61 27.73 6.53
N ASN A 105 7.02 28.56 5.68
CA ASN A 105 5.58 28.73 5.49
C ASN A 105 5.03 28.00 4.26
N VAL A 106 5.83 27.14 3.61
CA VAL A 106 5.43 26.39 2.41
C VAL A 106 5.31 24.91 2.79
N GLY A 107 4.12 24.35 2.58
CA GLY A 107 3.82 22.93 2.72
C GLY A 107 3.80 22.20 1.38
N VAL A 108 3.68 20.87 1.44
CA VAL A 108 3.55 20.03 0.23
C VAL A 108 2.36 20.44 -0.64
N PRO A 109 1.15 20.73 -0.10
CA PRO A 109 0.04 21.17 -0.93
C PRO A 109 0.33 22.43 -1.73
N ASP A 110 1.09 23.38 -1.18
CA ASP A 110 1.45 24.62 -1.86
C ASP A 110 2.39 24.36 -3.05
N ILE A 111 3.29 23.38 -2.91
CA ILE A 111 4.20 22.95 -3.99
C ILE A 111 3.40 22.27 -5.11
N VAL A 112 2.47 21.38 -4.74
CA VAL A 112 1.59 20.68 -5.72
C VAL A 112 0.78 21.70 -6.51
N GLU A 113 0.12 22.64 -5.83
CA GLU A 113 -0.70 23.69 -6.46
C GLU A 113 0.12 24.62 -7.35
N LEU A 114 1.38 24.90 -6.97
CA LEU A 114 2.29 25.72 -7.76
C LEU A 114 2.81 25.03 -9.03
N LEU A 115 3.16 23.74 -8.93
CA LEU A 115 3.87 23.02 -9.99
C LEU A 115 2.93 22.30 -10.95
N ASP A 116 1.96 21.57 -10.39
CA ASP A 116 1.08 20.65 -11.11
C ASP A 116 -0.23 21.34 -11.55
N GLY A 117 -0.55 22.50 -10.96
CA GLY A 117 -1.68 23.34 -11.36
C GLY A 117 -3.03 22.59 -11.36
N HIS A 118 -3.78 22.71 -12.46
CA HIS A 118 -5.09 22.08 -12.68
C HIS A 118 -4.98 20.72 -13.40
N ALA A 119 -3.88 19.97 -13.26
CA ALA A 119 -3.72 18.69 -13.96
C ALA A 119 -4.88 17.71 -13.67
N SER A 120 -5.21 16.86 -14.64
CA SER A 120 -6.30 15.89 -14.51
C SER A 120 -5.92 14.67 -13.67
N GLU A 121 -4.63 14.42 -13.50
CA GLU A 121 -4.06 13.27 -12.80
C GLU A 121 -2.91 13.72 -11.89
N HIS A 122 -2.81 13.09 -10.72
CA HIS A 122 -1.88 13.48 -9.66
C HIS A 122 -1.47 12.26 -8.86
N ILE A 123 -0.21 12.23 -8.43
CA ILE A 123 0.30 11.29 -7.42
C ILE A 123 1.12 12.06 -6.40
N VAL A 124 0.64 12.06 -5.16
CA VAL A 124 1.33 12.66 -4.02
C VAL A 124 1.45 11.61 -2.93
N LEU A 125 2.68 11.27 -2.55
CA LEU A 125 3.00 10.41 -1.42
C LEU A 125 3.61 11.30 -0.33
N GLU A 126 2.85 11.57 0.75
CA GLU A 126 3.20 12.59 1.74
C GLU A 126 3.40 12.01 3.14
N SER A 127 4.53 12.34 3.75
CA SER A 127 4.68 12.30 5.21
C SER A 127 4.02 13.54 5.84
N ALA A 128 2.69 13.53 5.93
CA ALA A 128 1.90 14.65 6.45
C ALA A 128 2.20 14.97 7.93
N ASN A 129 2.69 13.98 8.68
CA ASN A 129 3.11 14.13 10.07
C ASN A 129 4.52 14.74 10.25
N ALA A 130 5.24 15.06 9.17
CA ALA A 130 6.63 15.52 9.25
C ALA A 130 6.83 16.81 10.04
N ASN A 131 5.83 17.71 10.03
CA ASN A 131 5.86 18.99 10.72
C ASN A 131 5.30 18.95 12.15
N LEU A 132 4.91 17.78 12.64
CA LEU A 132 4.46 17.65 14.03
C LEU A 132 5.62 17.95 15.00
N PRO A 133 5.31 18.42 16.23
CA PRO A 133 6.31 18.73 17.23
C PRO A 133 7.30 17.59 17.41
N THR A 134 8.59 17.92 17.53
CA THR A 134 9.61 16.92 17.78
C THR A 134 9.28 16.20 19.09
N PRO A 135 9.27 14.86 19.09
CA PRO A 135 8.87 14.12 20.26
C PRO A 135 9.87 14.31 21.40
N ALA A 136 9.43 14.01 22.63
CA ALA A 136 10.26 14.16 23.83
C ALA A 136 11.57 13.35 23.74
N ARG A 137 12.59 13.77 24.47
CA ARG A 137 13.91 13.11 24.40
C ARG A 137 13.79 11.66 24.91
N GLY A 138 14.07 10.69 24.06
CA GLY A 138 14.01 9.26 24.38
C GLY A 138 12.82 8.50 23.78
N THR A 139 11.88 9.18 23.12
CA THR A 139 10.81 8.54 22.36
C THR A 139 11.17 8.39 20.88
N ALA A 140 10.60 7.37 20.22
CA ALA A 140 10.85 7.09 18.81
C ALA A 140 10.33 8.24 17.92
N ASP A 141 11.13 8.69 16.95
CA ASP A 141 10.67 9.67 15.96
C ASP A 141 9.87 8.97 14.86
N VAL A 142 8.55 8.98 15.03
CA VAL A 142 7.57 8.36 14.12
C VAL A 142 7.22 9.26 12.92
N ARG A 143 7.87 10.43 12.79
CA ARG A 143 7.64 11.35 11.68
C ARG A 143 8.29 10.84 10.41
N GLY A 144 7.55 10.87 9.32
CA GLY A 144 8.13 10.58 8.01
C GLY A 144 9.04 11.72 7.56
N ARG A 145 10.16 11.36 6.92
CA ARG A 145 11.19 12.34 6.51
C ARG A 145 10.92 12.97 5.14
N TYR A 146 10.32 12.21 4.23
CA TYR A 146 10.24 12.59 2.83
C TYR A 146 8.81 12.63 2.32
N SER A 147 8.50 13.61 1.47
CA SER A 147 7.31 13.57 0.61
C SER A 147 7.73 13.57 -0.85
N ILE A 148 6.98 12.89 -1.70
CA ILE A 148 7.26 12.70 -3.12
C ILE A 148 6.04 13.13 -3.93
N ILE A 149 6.25 14.03 -4.88
CA ILE A 149 5.26 14.48 -5.85
C ILE A 149 5.70 13.96 -7.22
N GLY A 150 4.90 13.10 -7.84
CA GLY A 150 5.08 12.71 -9.22
C GLY A 150 4.49 13.77 -10.15
N LEU A 151 5.23 14.17 -11.19
CA LEU A 151 4.83 15.20 -12.15
C LEU A 151 4.69 14.60 -13.54
N ASP A 152 3.96 15.31 -14.41
CA ASP A 152 3.68 14.90 -15.79
C ASP A 152 3.06 13.50 -15.88
N ILE A 153 2.22 13.15 -14.89
CA ILE A 153 1.59 11.82 -14.77
C ILE A 153 0.74 11.47 -15.98
N ALA A 154 0.06 12.47 -16.57
CA ALA A 154 -0.72 12.28 -17.78
C ALA A 154 0.14 11.80 -18.98
N GLU A 155 1.42 12.19 -18.99
CA GLU A 155 2.41 11.88 -20.03
C GLU A 155 3.24 10.62 -19.72
N ALA A 156 3.05 10.00 -18.56
CA ALA A 156 3.83 8.83 -18.16
C ALA A 156 3.35 7.55 -18.85
N VAL A 157 4.29 6.59 -19.02
CA VAL A 157 3.95 5.22 -19.42
C VAL A 157 3.12 4.59 -18.30
N ARG A 158 2.00 3.96 -18.65
CA ARG A 158 1.06 3.34 -17.71
C ARG A 158 1.03 1.85 -17.91
N VAL A 159 0.99 1.11 -16.81
CA VAL A 159 0.83 -0.34 -16.75
C VAL A 159 -0.51 -0.60 -16.07
N GLU A 160 -1.46 -1.15 -16.82
CA GLU A 160 -2.80 -1.50 -16.34
C GLU A 160 -2.99 -3.01 -16.45
N TYR A 161 -3.30 -3.66 -15.33
CA TYR A 161 -3.56 -5.09 -15.25
C TYR A 161 -4.82 -5.35 -14.44
N CYS A 162 -5.74 -6.15 -14.99
CA CYS A 162 -6.89 -6.69 -14.25
C CYS A 162 -6.56 -8.14 -13.86
N THR A 163 -6.77 -8.51 -12.61
CA THR A 163 -6.45 -9.84 -12.11
C THR A 163 -7.16 -10.91 -12.92
N GLY A 164 -6.40 -11.92 -13.37
CA GLY A 164 -6.87 -13.02 -14.20
C GLY A 164 -6.75 -12.81 -15.72
N ASP A 165 -6.40 -11.59 -16.18
CA ASP A 165 -6.04 -11.39 -17.59
C ASP A 165 -4.70 -12.08 -17.92
N ASP A 166 -4.57 -12.60 -19.15
CA ASP A 166 -3.33 -13.16 -19.72
C ASP A 166 -2.44 -12.11 -20.38
N TYR A 167 -2.85 -10.84 -20.33
CA TYR A 167 -2.13 -9.70 -20.88
C TYR A 167 -2.09 -8.54 -19.88
N VAL A 168 -1.12 -7.65 -20.10
CA VAL A 168 -1.04 -6.34 -19.45
C VAL A 168 -1.23 -5.26 -20.51
N THR A 169 -1.92 -4.17 -20.18
CA THR A 169 -2.08 -3.03 -21.08
C THR A 169 -1.05 -1.96 -20.76
N LEU A 170 -0.17 -1.66 -21.72
CA LEU A 170 0.68 -0.48 -21.68
C LEU A 170 0.00 0.68 -22.38
N ARG A 171 -0.05 1.85 -21.75
CA ARG A 171 -0.50 3.09 -22.39
C ARG A 171 0.62 4.11 -22.37
N VAL A 172 0.85 4.74 -23.51
CA VAL A 172 1.85 5.80 -23.67
C VAL A 172 1.23 6.97 -24.43
N PRO A 173 1.62 8.22 -24.16
CA PRO A 173 1.12 9.36 -24.93
C PRO A 173 1.63 9.28 -26.38
N ASP A 174 0.76 9.48 -27.37
CA ASP A 174 1.19 9.63 -28.77
C ASP A 174 1.85 11.01 -28.93
N TYR A 175 3.18 11.05 -28.95
CA TYR A 175 3.91 12.27 -29.31
C TYR A 175 4.08 12.29 -30.83
N ARG A 176 3.17 12.97 -31.54
CA ARG A 176 3.36 13.26 -32.97
C ARG A 176 4.37 14.40 -33.10
N PRO A 177 5.60 14.16 -33.62
CA PRO A 177 6.66 15.15 -33.70
C PRO A 177 6.30 16.41 -34.50
N ASP A 178 5.30 16.29 -35.37
CA ASP A 178 4.83 17.28 -36.33
C ASP A 178 3.90 18.34 -35.72
N GLN A 179 3.45 18.14 -34.48
CA GLN A 179 2.74 19.15 -33.70
C GLN A 179 3.68 19.61 -32.58
N GLY A 180 4.13 20.87 -32.63
CA GLY A 180 5.03 21.42 -31.62
C GLY A 180 4.48 21.31 -30.18
N PRO A 181 5.22 21.78 -29.16
CA PRO A 181 4.90 21.61 -27.72
C PRO A 181 3.58 22.26 -27.24
N SER A 182 2.73 22.75 -28.14
CA SER A 182 1.41 23.33 -27.91
C SER A 182 0.24 22.50 -28.47
N GLY A 183 0.49 21.32 -29.04
CA GLY A 183 -0.56 20.40 -29.48
C GLY A 183 -1.21 19.71 -28.27
N SER A 184 -2.54 19.76 -28.16
CA SER A 184 -3.28 19.01 -27.14
C SER A 184 -3.03 17.51 -27.32
N PRO A 185 -2.59 16.76 -26.29
CA PRO A 185 -2.42 15.32 -26.40
C PRO A 185 -3.81 14.70 -26.56
N GLN A 186 -4.11 14.11 -27.73
CA GLN A 186 -5.46 13.57 -27.98
C GLN A 186 -5.53 12.11 -28.39
N GLU A 187 -4.41 11.40 -28.58
CA GLU A 187 -4.44 9.94 -28.72
C GLU A 187 -3.38 9.30 -27.81
N HIS A 188 -3.78 8.36 -26.97
CA HIS A 188 -2.85 7.47 -26.26
C HIS A 188 -2.69 6.21 -27.09
N VAL A 189 -1.45 5.80 -27.38
CA VAL A 189 -1.19 4.47 -27.94
C VAL A 189 -1.33 3.47 -26.80
N SER A 190 -2.34 2.61 -26.88
CA SER A 190 -2.54 1.50 -25.96
C SER A 190 -2.16 0.19 -26.62
N GLU A 191 -1.36 -0.62 -25.96
CA GLU A 191 -0.95 -1.92 -26.44
C GLU A 191 -1.12 -2.99 -25.37
N ARG A 192 -1.56 -4.19 -25.80
CA ARG A 192 -1.66 -5.36 -24.93
C ARG A 192 -0.45 -6.25 -25.11
N ILE A 193 0.25 -6.51 -24.01
CA ILE A 193 1.42 -7.38 -23.96
C ILE A 193 1.00 -8.71 -23.33
N ASN A 194 1.19 -9.80 -24.07
CA ASN A 194 0.99 -11.16 -23.56
C ASN A 194 1.96 -11.43 -22.40
N LEU A 195 1.44 -11.91 -21.27
CA LEU A 195 2.22 -12.21 -20.06
C LEU A 195 2.78 -13.64 -20.04
N ALA A 196 2.31 -14.53 -20.91
CA ALA A 196 2.77 -15.92 -20.97
C ALA A 196 4.31 -16.07 -21.08
N PRO A 197 5.03 -15.28 -21.91
CA PRO A 197 6.50 -15.37 -21.98
C PRO A 197 7.23 -14.95 -20.70
N TYR A 198 6.60 -14.10 -19.90
CA TYR A 198 7.16 -13.61 -18.64
C TYR A 198 6.83 -14.54 -17.46
N GLY A 199 5.76 -15.33 -17.55
CA GLY A 199 5.25 -16.15 -16.45
C GLY A 199 4.28 -15.41 -15.51
N GLY A 200 3.80 -14.22 -15.90
CA GLY A 200 2.83 -13.43 -15.13
C GLY A 200 3.19 -11.95 -15.03
N ILE A 201 2.29 -11.18 -14.40
CA ILE A 201 2.43 -9.72 -14.28
C ILE A 201 3.63 -9.31 -13.42
N TRP A 202 3.89 -10.00 -12.31
CA TRP A 202 5.01 -9.68 -11.42
C TRP A 202 6.36 -9.88 -12.10
N ASN A 203 6.50 -10.95 -12.89
CA ASN A 203 7.71 -11.22 -13.66
C ASN A 203 7.92 -10.16 -14.75
N PHE A 204 6.84 -9.74 -15.42
CA PHE A 204 6.89 -8.64 -16.38
C PHE A 204 7.34 -7.33 -15.73
N LEU A 205 6.79 -6.97 -14.57
CA LEU A 205 7.19 -5.78 -13.83
C LEU A 205 8.65 -5.84 -13.37
N ALA A 206 9.10 -7.02 -12.93
CA ALA A 206 10.48 -7.25 -12.53
C ALA A 206 11.45 -7.03 -13.70
N ASP A 207 11.19 -7.66 -14.85
CA ASP A 207 11.98 -7.47 -16.07
C ASP A 207 11.95 -6.01 -16.55
N TYR A 208 10.78 -5.37 -16.54
CA TYR A 208 10.62 -3.98 -16.96
C TYR A 208 11.46 -3.02 -16.12
N GLN A 209 11.45 -3.20 -14.79
CA GLN A 209 12.22 -2.39 -13.86
C GLN A 209 13.71 -2.69 -13.95
N ASP A 210 14.10 -3.97 -14.07
CA ASP A 210 15.50 -4.39 -14.12
C ASP A 210 16.25 -3.78 -15.32
N LYS A 211 15.62 -3.80 -16.50
CA LYS A 211 16.13 -3.14 -17.72
C LYS A 211 16.30 -1.62 -17.61
N ARG A 212 15.68 -1.00 -16.61
CA ARG A 212 15.66 0.46 -16.41
C ARG A 212 16.31 0.88 -15.10
N ARG A 213 17.16 0.02 -14.51
CA ARG A 213 17.89 0.39 -13.30
C ARG A 213 18.78 1.61 -13.55
N THR A 214 18.79 2.51 -12.57
CA THR A 214 19.60 3.72 -12.60
C THR A 214 20.31 3.88 -11.28
N GLU A 215 21.62 4.03 -11.34
CA GLU A 215 22.42 4.39 -10.18
C GLU A 215 22.26 5.88 -9.85
N PRO A 216 22.12 6.26 -8.57
CA PRO A 216 22.16 7.67 -8.20
C PRO A 216 23.55 8.24 -8.44
N THR A 217 23.60 9.56 -8.58
CA THR A 217 24.87 10.28 -8.55
C THR A 217 25.43 10.25 -7.12
N ALA A 218 26.74 10.12 -6.96
CA ALA A 218 27.42 9.92 -5.66
C ALA A 218 27.18 11.01 -4.59
N PHE A 219 26.46 12.09 -4.91
CA PHE A 219 26.33 13.29 -4.08
C PHE A 219 24.93 13.53 -3.50
N VAL A 220 23.88 12.85 -3.98
CA VAL A 220 22.50 13.10 -3.55
C VAL A 220 21.75 11.79 -3.33
N GLU A 221 21.40 11.50 -2.08
CA GLU A 221 20.59 10.34 -1.71
C GLU A 221 19.15 10.78 -1.38
N THR A 222 18.24 10.56 -2.33
CA THR A 222 16.79 10.71 -2.15
C THR A 222 16.09 9.36 -2.24
N PRO A 223 14.94 9.18 -1.58
CA PRO A 223 14.19 7.91 -1.60
C PRO A 223 13.75 7.48 -3.00
N PHE A 224 13.48 8.45 -3.89
CA PHE A 224 12.99 8.20 -5.23
C PHE A 224 13.82 9.00 -6.24
N LEU A 225 14.17 8.36 -7.36
CA LEU A 225 14.89 8.96 -8.50
C LEU A 225 13.99 9.07 -9.74
N GLY A 226 12.82 8.42 -9.71
CA GLY A 226 12.03 8.01 -10.86
C GLY A 226 11.78 6.49 -10.83
N GLY A 227 10.78 6.02 -11.56
CA GLY A 227 10.34 4.63 -11.54
C GLY A 227 8.82 4.50 -11.41
N PHE A 228 8.33 3.33 -11.02
CA PHE A 228 6.90 3.09 -10.89
C PHE A 228 6.32 3.76 -9.64
N MET A 229 5.14 4.36 -9.80
CA MET A 229 4.26 4.79 -8.71
C MET A 229 2.84 4.33 -8.99
N GLY A 230 2.09 3.97 -7.96
CA GLY A 230 0.69 3.61 -8.12
C GLY A 230 0.16 2.72 -7.01
N TYR A 231 -0.76 1.82 -7.35
CA TYR A 231 -1.44 0.97 -6.39
C TYR A 231 -1.56 -0.48 -6.86
N VAL A 232 -1.79 -1.35 -5.89
CA VAL A 232 -2.20 -2.75 -6.06
C VAL A 232 -3.41 -3.00 -5.16
N THR A 233 -4.50 -3.53 -5.70
CA THR A 233 -5.74 -3.81 -4.95
C THR A 233 -5.58 -5.03 -4.04
N TYR A 234 -6.50 -5.17 -3.09
CA TYR A 234 -6.56 -6.36 -2.24
C TYR A 234 -6.79 -7.64 -3.05
N GLU A 235 -7.59 -7.56 -4.11
CA GLU A 235 -7.98 -8.68 -4.96
C GLU A 235 -6.80 -9.25 -5.75
N GLN A 236 -5.84 -8.43 -6.17
CA GLN A 236 -4.59 -8.96 -6.73
C GLN A 236 -3.87 -9.87 -5.73
N GLY A 237 -3.80 -9.45 -4.47
CA GLY A 237 -3.18 -10.26 -3.42
C GLY A 237 -3.90 -11.58 -3.18
N LEU A 238 -5.24 -11.61 -3.32
CA LEU A 238 -6.01 -12.85 -3.21
C LEU A 238 -5.63 -13.86 -4.30
N ASP A 239 -5.46 -13.40 -5.54
CA ASP A 239 -5.03 -14.24 -6.65
C ASP A 239 -3.60 -14.75 -6.47
N ASP A 240 -2.68 -13.90 -5.98
CA ASP A 240 -1.29 -14.27 -5.70
C ASP A 240 -1.15 -15.42 -4.68
N ILE A 241 -2.12 -15.58 -3.77
CA ILE A 241 -2.19 -16.70 -2.80
C ILE A 241 -3.12 -17.84 -3.27
N GLY A 242 -3.58 -17.79 -4.51
CA GLY A 242 -4.37 -18.82 -5.18
C GLY A 242 -5.82 -18.90 -4.71
N ILE A 243 -6.44 -17.75 -4.42
CA ILE A 243 -7.88 -17.62 -4.19
C ILE A 243 -8.51 -17.07 -5.47
N ALA A 244 -9.16 -17.94 -6.23
CA ALA A 244 -9.74 -17.57 -7.52
C ALA A 244 -10.86 -16.55 -7.37
N LEU A 245 -10.74 -15.42 -8.06
CA LEU A 245 -11.80 -14.41 -8.16
C LEU A 245 -12.92 -14.88 -9.12
N PRO A 246 -14.16 -14.37 -8.99
CA PRO A 246 -15.21 -14.63 -9.97
C PRO A 246 -14.78 -14.21 -11.38
N ALA A 247 -15.13 -15.00 -12.39
CA ALA A 247 -14.81 -14.66 -13.79
C ALA A 247 -15.52 -13.40 -14.28
N ASP A 248 -16.73 -13.13 -13.76
CA ASP A 248 -17.45 -11.88 -13.97
C ASP A 248 -17.55 -11.12 -12.65
N ARG A 249 -16.78 -10.03 -12.55
CA ARG A 249 -16.77 -9.10 -11.40
C ARG A 249 -17.76 -7.94 -11.58
N GLY A 250 -18.44 -7.85 -12.72
CA GLY A 250 -19.32 -6.72 -13.07
C GLY A 250 -18.57 -5.44 -13.46
N HIS A 251 -17.23 -5.46 -13.52
CA HIS A 251 -16.40 -4.33 -13.94
C HIS A 251 -15.06 -4.80 -14.56
N ARG A 252 -14.32 -3.86 -15.17
CA ARG A 252 -12.95 -4.06 -15.72
C ARG A 252 -12.00 -3.03 -15.11
N ARG A 253 -11.98 -2.99 -13.78
CA ARG A 253 -11.13 -2.07 -13.01
C ARG A 253 -9.74 -2.70 -12.88
N PRO A 254 -8.67 -1.94 -13.08
CA PRO A 254 -7.31 -2.45 -12.93
C PRO A 254 -6.99 -2.72 -11.46
N ASP A 255 -6.45 -3.90 -11.19
CA ASP A 255 -5.99 -4.34 -9.88
C ASP A 255 -4.53 -3.96 -9.63
N ILE A 256 -3.72 -3.86 -10.68
CA ILE A 256 -2.42 -3.18 -10.65
C ILE A 256 -2.49 -1.99 -11.61
N TYR A 257 -2.25 -0.80 -11.10
CA TYR A 257 -2.11 0.41 -11.90
C TYR A 257 -0.85 1.16 -11.50
N LEU A 258 0.15 1.14 -12.38
CA LEU A 258 1.45 1.75 -12.14
C LEU A 258 1.78 2.71 -13.26
N VAL A 259 2.41 3.83 -12.93
CA VAL A 259 2.93 4.79 -13.90
C VAL A 259 4.43 4.96 -13.74
N TRP A 260 5.15 4.96 -14.86
CA TRP A 260 6.60 5.17 -14.88
C TRP A 260 6.89 6.67 -14.81
N VAL A 261 7.04 7.17 -13.59
CA VAL A 261 7.31 8.57 -13.29
C VAL A 261 8.78 8.89 -13.56
N THR A 262 9.00 9.87 -14.43
CA THR A 262 10.35 10.30 -14.83
C THR A 262 10.70 11.66 -14.26
N ARG A 263 9.71 12.44 -13.84
CA ARG A 263 9.87 13.76 -13.22
C ARG A 263 9.22 13.78 -11.85
N SER A 264 9.96 14.22 -10.85
CA SER A 264 9.48 14.24 -9.49
C SER A 264 10.02 15.42 -8.70
N VAL A 265 9.30 15.75 -7.63
CA VAL A 265 9.78 16.63 -6.58
C VAL A 265 9.79 15.87 -5.26
N VAL A 266 10.96 15.79 -4.63
CA VAL A 266 11.15 15.15 -3.33
C VAL A 266 11.46 16.21 -2.29
N ILE A 267 10.66 16.26 -1.23
CA ILE A 267 10.83 17.17 -0.12
C ILE A 267 11.51 16.42 1.02
N ASP A 268 12.69 16.86 1.45
CA ASP A 268 13.31 16.43 2.71
C ASP A 268 12.90 17.40 3.82
N HIS A 269 11.93 16.99 4.65
CA HIS A 269 11.39 17.83 5.72
C HIS A 269 12.42 18.10 6.81
N ARG A 270 13.34 17.15 7.04
CA ARG A 270 14.38 17.25 8.07
C ARG A 270 15.49 18.20 7.63
N ALA A 271 15.96 18.07 6.38
CA ALA A 271 16.98 18.95 5.82
C ALA A 271 16.41 20.30 5.33
N ARG A 272 15.08 20.42 5.26
CA ARG A 272 14.35 21.59 4.74
C ARG A 272 14.73 21.89 3.28
N ARG A 273 14.83 20.84 2.46
CA ARG A 273 15.24 20.91 1.05
C ARG A 273 14.18 20.34 0.13
N VAL A 274 14.11 20.91 -1.07
CA VAL A 274 13.26 20.44 -2.17
C VAL A 274 14.18 20.03 -3.32
N HIS A 275 14.14 18.75 -3.66
CA HIS A 275 14.89 18.17 -4.78
C HIS A 275 13.96 18.08 -5.99
N VAL A 276 14.29 18.81 -7.04
CA VAL A 276 13.64 18.71 -8.35
C VAL A 276 14.43 17.71 -9.19
N GLN A 277 13.77 16.69 -9.72
CA GLN A 277 14.43 15.48 -10.23
C GLN A 277 13.88 15.05 -11.58
N GLU A 278 14.76 14.55 -12.45
CA GLU A 278 14.38 13.99 -13.75
C GLU A 278 15.25 12.78 -14.13
N LEU A 279 14.62 11.74 -14.67
CA LEU A 279 15.25 10.69 -15.48
C LEU A 279 15.23 11.14 -16.94
N CYS A 280 16.36 11.69 -17.42
CA CYS A 280 16.45 12.30 -18.74
C CYS A 280 17.35 11.53 -19.72
N GLU A 281 17.11 11.80 -21.00
CA GLU A 281 17.96 11.39 -22.12
C GLU A 281 18.91 12.57 -22.43
N GLY A 282 20.15 12.53 -21.91
CA GLY A 282 21.20 13.52 -22.19
C GLY A 282 21.69 14.35 -21.00
N ASP A 283 22.64 15.25 -21.25
CA ASP A 283 23.45 15.88 -20.19
C ASP A 283 22.82 17.07 -19.47
N CYS A 284 21.88 17.77 -20.09
CA CYS A 284 21.26 18.98 -19.56
C CYS A 284 19.73 18.86 -19.46
N SER A 285 19.19 19.04 -18.26
CA SER A 285 17.74 19.17 -18.06
C SER A 285 17.31 20.64 -18.09
N PHE A 286 16.65 21.05 -19.18
CA PHE A 286 15.99 22.35 -19.26
C PHE A 286 14.80 22.42 -18.27
N TRP A 287 14.07 21.32 -18.13
CA TRP A 287 12.91 21.21 -17.25
C TRP A 287 13.26 21.47 -15.78
N ILE A 288 14.33 20.85 -15.25
CA ILE A 288 14.78 21.09 -13.87
C ILE A 288 15.06 22.58 -13.65
N ARG A 289 15.80 23.24 -14.56
CA ARG A 289 16.12 24.67 -14.45
C ARG A 289 14.86 25.54 -14.45
N GLN A 290 13.90 25.24 -15.31
CA GLN A 290 12.63 25.97 -15.39
C GLN A 290 11.81 25.80 -14.10
N THR A 291 11.68 24.56 -13.61
CA THR A 291 10.92 24.23 -12.39
C THR A 291 11.55 24.87 -11.15
N VAL A 292 12.88 24.80 -11.02
CA VAL A 292 13.62 25.49 -9.95
C VAL A 292 13.41 27.01 -10.03
N GLY A 293 13.48 27.60 -11.21
CA GLY A 293 13.22 29.03 -11.41
C GLY A 293 11.81 29.45 -11.01
N ARG A 294 10.79 28.61 -11.30
CA ARG A 294 9.40 28.83 -10.86
C ARG A 294 9.26 28.80 -9.33
N LEU A 295 9.88 27.81 -8.67
CA LEU A 295 9.87 27.68 -7.22
C LEU A 295 10.54 28.89 -6.55
N GLN A 296 11.76 29.22 -6.98
CA GLN A 296 12.54 30.31 -6.41
C GLN A 296 11.86 31.67 -6.62
N SER A 297 11.42 32.00 -7.83
CA SER A 297 10.77 33.29 -8.12
C SER A 297 9.48 33.50 -7.33
N THR A 298 8.69 32.44 -7.12
CA THR A 298 7.46 32.49 -6.34
C THR A 298 7.74 32.67 -4.86
N TRP A 299 8.79 32.03 -4.32
CA TRP A 299 9.14 32.13 -2.91
C TRP A 299 9.92 33.40 -2.54
N THR A 300 10.63 34.02 -3.48
CA THR A 300 11.31 35.31 -3.27
C THR A 300 10.38 36.52 -3.39
N SER A 301 9.27 36.37 -4.10
CA SER A 301 8.20 37.39 -4.10
C SER A 301 7.48 37.32 -2.75
N GLU A 302 7.32 38.45 -2.05
CA GLU A 302 6.69 38.53 -0.72
C GLU A 302 5.45 37.62 -0.59
N PRO A 303 5.20 37.04 0.60
CA PRO A 303 4.24 35.96 0.76
C PRO A 303 2.85 36.45 0.35
N ARG A 304 2.29 35.86 -0.71
CA ARG A 304 0.84 35.93 -0.92
C ARG A 304 0.21 35.39 0.35
N ARG A 305 -0.46 36.28 1.12
CA ARG A 305 -1.41 35.91 2.17
C ARG A 305 -2.56 35.14 1.51
N GLY A 306 -2.29 33.90 1.16
CA GLY A 306 -3.27 32.87 0.82
C GLY A 306 -3.45 31.96 2.02
N ALA A 307 -3.56 32.52 3.22
CA ALA A 307 -4.29 31.80 4.26
C ALA A 307 -5.68 31.59 3.67
N ILE A 308 -6.00 30.36 3.28
CA ILE A 308 -7.39 29.93 3.32
C ILE A 308 -7.77 30.21 4.78
N ASN A 309 -8.52 31.30 4.99
CA ASN A 309 -9.24 31.50 6.22
C ASN A 309 -10.11 30.25 6.36
N VAL A 310 -9.64 29.27 7.13
CA VAL A 310 -10.58 28.41 7.86
C VAL A 310 -11.37 29.40 8.70
N PRO A 311 -12.67 29.59 8.44
CA PRO A 311 -13.43 30.51 9.27
C PRO A 311 -13.26 30.05 10.72
N PRO A 312 -13.08 30.97 11.68
CA PRO A 312 -13.11 30.59 13.08
C PRO A 312 -14.40 29.80 13.32
N LYS A 313 -14.35 28.73 14.11
CA LYS A 313 -15.51 27.92 14.50
C LYS A 313 -16.64 28.85 14.96
N THR A 314 -17.53 29.22 14.07
CA THR A 314 -18.77 29.88 14.42
C THR A 314 -19.70 28.76 14.84
N ASN A 315 -19.96 28.65 16.14
CA ASN A 315 -21.08 27.91 16.70
C ASN A 315 -22.38 28.59 16.25
N GLY A 316 -22.69 28.48 14.96
CA GLY A 316 -23.89 28.99 14.33
C GLY A 316 -24.60 27.83 13.66
N VAL A 317 -25.59 27.27 14.34
CA VAL A 317 -26.50 26.26 13.80
C VAL A 317 -27.31 26.93 12.69
N HIS A 318 -26.82 26.88 11.46
CA HIS A 318 -27.61 27.15 10.27
C HIS A 318 -27.82 25.83 9.52
N ARG A 319 -28.86 25.11 9.93
CA ARG A 319 -29.50 24.06 9.14
C ARG A 319 -30.01 24.69 7.85
N ARG A 320 -29.25 24.57 6.77
CA ARG A 320 -29.74 24.76 5.40
C ARG A 320 -29.78 23.39 4.75
N HIS A 321 -30.98 22.84 4.62
CA HIS A 321 -31.25 21.67 3.79
C HIS A 321 -30.90 22.00 2.34
N SER A 322 -29.77 21.49 1.87
CA SER A 322 -29.32 21.55 0.48
C SER A 322 -29.14 20.12 0.02
N ARG A 323 -29.95 19.69 -0.97
CA ARG A 323 -30.04 18.33 -1.56
C ARG A 323 -28.86 17.43 -1.13
N GLU A 324 -29.04 16.77 0.01
CA GLU A 324 -27.97 16.16 0.81
C GLU A 324 -27.43 14.90 0.11
N GLY A 325 -26.11 14.75 0.07
CA GLY A 325 -25.50 13.46 -0.28
C GLY A 325 -25.96 12.38 0.69
N SER A 326 -26.06 11.14 0.24
CA SER A 326 -26.41 10.02 1.11
C SER A 326 -25.14 9.36 1.67
N ILE A 327 -25.11 9.13 2.98
CA ILE A 327 -24.05 8.37 3.65
C ILE A 327 -24.69 7.13 4.24
N GLN A 328 -24.24 5.96 3.78
CA GLN A 328 -24.76 4.65 4.17
C GLN A 328 -23.64 3.86 4.85
N PRO A 329 -23.46 4.00 6.17
CA PRO A 329 -22.54 3.15 6.92
C PRO A 329 -23.15 1.76 7.17
N PRO A 330 -22.33 0.75 7.45
CA PRO A 330 -22.79 -0.57 7.91
C PRO A 330 -23.67 -0.46 9.15
N LEU A 331 -24.63 -1.39 9.30
CA LEU A 331 -25.40 -1.51 10.54
C LEU A 331 -24.56 -2.22 11.60
N ALA A 332 -24.55 -1.66 12.82
CA ALA A 332 -23.80 -2.25 13.94
C ALA A 332 -24.22 -3.70 14.22
N ALA A 333 -25.53 -3.99 14.17
CA ALA A 333 -26.06 -5.33 14.41
C ALA A 333 -25.59 -6.35 13.36
N ASP A 334 -25.53 -5.95 12.09
CA ASP A 334 -25.06 -6.83 11.00
C ASP A 334 -23.56 -7.10 11.16
N TYR A 335 -22.76 -6.08 11.52
CA TYR A 335 -21.33 -6.26 11.77
C TYR A 335 -21.09 -7.17 12.99
N GLN A 336 -21.86 -6.98 14.07
CA GLN A 336 -21.79 -7.84 15.28
C GLN A 336 -22.15 -9.30 14.97
N ALA A 337 -23.12 -9.55 14.10
CA ALA A 337 -23.46 -10.90 13.65
C ALA A 337 -22.27 -11.54 12.91
N LYS A 338 -21.66 -10.82 11.96
CA LYS A 338 -20.45 -11.30 11.26
C LYS A 338 -19.27 -11.55 12.20
N VAL A 339 -19.10 -10.74 13.25
CA VAL A 339 -18.07 -10.98 14.28
C VAL A 339 -18.33 -12.29 15.02
N THR A 340 -19.59 -12.58 15.35
CA THR A 340 -19.98 -13.85 15.97
C THR A 340 -19.67 -15.03 15.06
N GLU A 341 -20.00 -14.92 13.76
CA GLU A 341 -19.65 -15.95 12.76
C GLU A 341 -18.13 -16.13 12.61
N CYS A 342 -17.35 -15.05 12.62
CA CYS A 342 -15.88 -15.13 12.67
C CYS A 342 -15.40 -15.97 13.86
N GLN A 343 -15.98 -15.76 15.04
CA GLN A 343 -15.63 -16.52 16.24
C GLN A 343 -15.99 -17.99 16.15
N GLU A 344 -17.06 -18.36 15.44
CA GLU A 344 -17.40 -19.75 15.17
C GLU A 344 -16.33 -20.45 14.32
N PHE A 345 -15.86 -19.81 13.25
CA PHE A 345 -14.73 -20.33 12.45
C PHE A 345 -13.44 -20.45 13.27
N ILE A 346 -13.15 -19.46 14.11
CA ILE A 346 -11.97 -19.48 14.98
C ILE A 346 -12.09 -20.62 16.02
N ALA A 347 -13.26 -20.80 16.63
CA ALA A 347 -13.52 -21.87 17.58
C ALA A 347 -13.44 -23.26 16.93
N ALA A 348 -13.82 -23.38 15.65
CA ALA A 348 -13.66 -24.59 14.85
C ALA A 348 -12.20 -24.89 14.49
N GLY A 349 -11.29 -23.91 14.66
CA GLY A 349 -9.88 -24.03 14.35
C GLY A 349 -9.53 -23.77 12.88
N ASP A 350 -10.44 -23.13 12.12
CA ASP A 350 -10.20 -22.72 10.73
C ASP A 350 -9.22 -21.56 10.62
N SER A 351 -9.22 -20.66 11.62
CA SER A 351 -8.33 -19.51 11.73
C SER A 351 -8.04 -19.17 13.19
N TYR A 352 -7.00 -18.39 13.45
CA TYR A 352 -6.66 -17.81 14.75
C TYR A 352 -7.15 -16.37 14.88
N GLU A 353 -7.18 -15.64 13.76
CA GLU A 353 -7.61 -14.24 13.65
C GLU A 353 -8.25 -14.01 12.27
N LEU A 354 -9.32 -13.22 12.22
CA LEU A 354 -9.95 -12.79 10.97
C LEU A 354 -10.09 -11.26 10.99
N CYS A 355 -9.42 -10.56 10.08
CA CYS A 355 -9.55 -9.10 9.93
C CYS A 355 -10.83 -8.79 9.13
N LEU A 356 -11.96 -8.80 9.83
CA LEU A 356 -13.28 -8.53 9.26
C LEU A 356 -13.44 -7.05 8.93
N THR A 357 -13.89 -6.75 7.72
CA THR A 357 -14.12 -5.38 7.27
C THR A 357 -15.53 -5.18 6.71
N ASP A 358 -15.97 -3.93 6.67
CA ASP A 358 -17.20 -3.53 5.99
C ASP A 358 -17.01 -2.13 5.39
N GLN A 359 -17.92 -1.72 4.51
CA GLN A 359 -17.75 -0.55 3.67
C GLN A 359 -18.91 0.43 3.80
N THR A 360 -18.57 1.68 4.13
CA THR A 360 -19.49 2.83 4.04
C THR A 360 -19.53 3.33 2.61
N THR A 361 -20.73 3.55 2.08
CA THR A 361 -20.96 4.14 0.75
C THR A 361 -21.45 5.58 0.90
N ILE A 362 -20.86 6.50 0.15
CA ILE A 362 -21.22 7.92 0.13
C ILE A 362 -21.56 8.33 -1.29
N THR A 363 -22.81 8.71 -1.55
CA THR A 363 -23.25 9.24 -2.84
C THR A 363 -23.47 10.73 -2.71
N ARG A 364 -22.81 11.53 -3.56
CA ARG A 364 -22.95 12.98 -3.57
C ARG A 364 -22.91 13.52 -4.99
N PRO A 365 -23.37 14.76 -5.25
CA PRO A 365 -23.26 15.32 -6.59
C PRO A 365 -21.79 15.43 -7.02
N ARG A 366 -21.54 15.25 -8.31
CA ARG A 366 -20.19 15.22 -8.87
C ARG A 366 -19.52 16.58 -8.69
N SER A 367 -18.31 16.59 -8.15
CA SER A 367 -17.51 17.81 -8.15
C SER A 367 -16.93 18.03 -9.55
N HIS A 368 -17.35 19.11 -10.22
CA HIS A 368 -16.92 19.44 -11.59
C HIS A 368 -15.50 20.01 -11.67
N SER A 369 -14.80 20.17 -10.55
CA SER A 369 -13.47 20.75 -10.52
C SER A 369 -12.56 19.91 -9.64
N LEU A 370 -11.45 19.40 -10.19
CA LEU A 370 -10.42 18.69 -9.40
C LEU A 370 -9.63 19.66 -8.49
N THR A 371 -9.71 20.96 -8.77
CA THR A 371 -9.03 22.06 -8.08
C THR A 371 -9.98 23.26 -7.97
N PRO A 372 -9.82 24.20 -7.02
CA PRO A 372 -10.65 25.39 -6.98
C PRO A 372 -10.30 26.31 -8.16
N SER A 373 -11.06 26.25 -9.25
CA SER A 373 -10.93 27.18 -10.37
C SER A 373 -11.61 28.50 -10.02
N ASN A 374 -10.82 29.57 -9.96
CA ASN A 374 -11.31 30.96 -9.97
C ASN A 374 -11.77 31.43 -11.37
N SER A 375 -11.81 30.53 -12.37
CA SER A 375 -12.00 30.87 -13.79
C SER A 375 -13.18 30.18 -14.47
N ALA A 376 -13.91 29.27 -13.80
CA ALA A 376 -15.24 28.88 -14.26
C ALA A 376 -16.22 30.04 -13.98
N PRO A 377 -17.10 30.43 -14.93
CA PRO A 377 -18.11 31.45 -14.66
C PRO A 377 -18.96 30.97 -13.49
N GLN A 378 -18.78 31.59 -12.32
CA GLN A 378 -19.61 31.35 -11.15
C GLN A 378 -21.05 31.66 -11.55
N THR A 379 -21.82 30.62 -11.86
CA THR A 379 -23.27 30.71 -11.89
C THR A 379 -23.70 31.06 -10.48
N LYS A 380 -24.05 32.33 -10.26
CA LYS A 380 -24.54 32.87 -8.99
C LYS A 380 -25.62 31.94 -8.42
N GLY A 381 -25.31 31.19 -7.36
CA GLY A 381 -26.32 30.53 -6.54
C GLY A 381 -26.00 29.14 -5.96
N THR A 382 -24.98 28.42 -6.44
CA THR A 382 -24.65 27.07 -5.95
C THR A 382 -23.26 27.03 -5.30
N PRO A 383 -23.11 26.59 -4.03
CA PRO A 383 -21.79 26.38 -3.45
C PRO A 383 -21.03 25.32 -4.26
N ALA A 384 -19.77 25.59 -4.61
CA ALA A 384 -18.94 24.62 -5.32
C ALA A 384 -18.61 23.44 -4.38
N LEU A 385 -18.99 22.22 -4.78
CA LEU A 385 -18.70 21.02 -4.00
C LEU A 385 -17.19 20.77 -3.92
N PRO A 386 -16.66 20.39 -2.73
CA PRO A 386 -15.24 20.16 -2.56
C PRO A 386 -14.65 19.12 -3.52
N SER A 387 -13.51 19.46 -4.15
CA SER A 387 -12.79 18.54 -5.02
C SER A 387 -12.13 17.39 -4.25
N SER A 388 -11.74 16.31 -4.93
CA SER A 388 -10.96 15.22 -4.33
C SER A 388 -9.66 15.72 -3.68
N TRP A 389 -9.00 16.71 -4.28
CA TRP A 389 -7.84 17.39 -3.69
C TRP A 389 -8.19 18.12 -2.39
N HIS A 390 -9.34 18.80 -2.34
CA HIS A 390 -9.81 19.42 -1.10
C HIS A 390 -10.08 18.37 -0.02
N LEU A 391 -10.72 17.25 -0.37
CA LEU A 391 -10.93 16.14 0.57
C LEU A 391 -9.60 15.63 1.15
N PHE A 392 -8.56 15.52 0.32
CA PHE A 392 -7.22 15.18 0.78
C PHE A 392 -6.64 16.22 1.74
N ARG A 393 -6.71 17.53 1.43
CA ARG A 393 -6.24 18.59 2.33
C ARG A 393 -6.94 18.56 3.68
N THR A 394 -8.25 18.31 3.68
CA THR A 394 -9.06 18.19 4.89
C THR A 394 -8.67 16.95 5.69
N LEU A 395 -8.54 15.78 5.05
CA LEU A 395 -8.10 14.55 5.72
C LEU A 395 -6.70 14.70 6.32
N ARG A 396 -5.76 15.24 5.54
CA ARG A 396 -4.37 15.51 5.92
C ARG A 396 -4.28 16.36 7.18
N THR A 397 -5.17 17.34 7.33
CA THR A 397 -5.19 18.23 8.50
C THR A 397 -5.85 17.55 9.71
N ARG A 398 -6.91 16.75 9.48
CA ARG A 398 -7.61 16.01 10.55
C ARG A 398 -6.79 14.87 11.12
N GLN A 399 -6.05 14.16 10.27
CA GLN A 399 -5.30 12.96 10.61
C GLN A 399 -3.93 12.98 9.91
N PRO A 400 -2.96 13.76 10.41
CA PRO A 400 -1.62 13.78 9.84
C PRO A 400 -0.96 12.41 10.02
N ALA A 401 -0.66 11.75 8.90
CA ALA A 401 -0.11 10.40 8.87
C ALA A 401 1.26 10.35 8.17
N PRO A 402 2.14 9.39 8.54
CA PRO A 402 3.45 9.21 7.91
C PRO A 402 3.37 8.74 6.45
N PHE A 403 2.28 8.07 6.06
CA PHE A 403 2.05 7.52 4.72
C PHE A 403 0.74 8.02 4.12
N ALA A 404 0.48 9.33 4.22
CA ALA A 404 -0.66 9.93 3.55
C ALA A 404 -0.45 9.89 2.02
N SER A 405 -1.51 9.65 1.25
CA SER A 405 -1.41 9.59 -0.21
C SER A 405 -2.63 10.19 -0.90
N TYR A 406 -2.39 10.91 -1.98
CA TYR A 406 -3.42 11.37 -2.91
C TYR A 406 -3.10 10.85 -4.31
N LEU A 407 -3.99 10.02 -4.85
CA LEU A 407 -3.89 9.52 -6.22
C LEU A 407 -5.15 9.91 -6.97
N ARG A 408 -5.01 10.62 -8.07
CA ARG A 408 -5.99 10.69 -9.14
C ARG A 408 -5.34 10.06 -10.36
N LEU A 409 -5.66 8.80 -10.63
CA LEU A 409 -4.90 7.98 -11.56
C LEU A 409 -5.83 7.05 -12.35
N GLY A 410 -5.94 7.28 -13.66
CA GLY A 410 -6.85 6.55 -14.53
C GLY A 410 -8.28 6.55 -13.97
N PRO A 411 -8.93 5.36 -13.83
CA PRO A 411 -10.31 5.26 -13.34
C PRO A 411 -10.44 5.45 -11.83
N ALA A 412 -9.33 5.54 -11.09
CA ALA A 412 -9.32 5.58 -9.63
C ALA A 412 -9.13 7.00 -9.09
N THR A 413 -9.71 7.26 -7.92
CA THR A 413 -9.25 8.32 -7.03
C THR A 413 -9.10 7.77 -5.61
N LEU A 414 -7.95 7.97 -4.98
CA LEU A 414 -7.64 7.55 -3.61
C LEU A 414 -7.19 8.75 -2.78
N VAL A 415 -7.76 8.88 -1.59
CA VAL A 415 -7.37 9.85 -0.56
C VAL A 415 -7.11 9.06 0.72
N SER A 416 -5.87 9.02 1.19
CA SER A 416 -5.44 8.16 2.29
C SER A 416 -4.67 8.91 3.36
N ALA A 417 -4.87 8.54 4.61
CA ALA A 417 -4.08 8.95 5.77
C ALA A 417 -3.56 7.70 6.51
N SER A 418 -2.90 6.80 5.78
CA SER A 418 -2.45 5.52 6.34
C SER A 418 -1.33 5.72 7.38
N PRO A 419 -1.46 5.12 8.58
CA PRO A 419 -0.39 5.10 9.57
C PRO A 419 0.64 3.99 9.32
N GLU A 420 0.32 2.99 8.49
CA GLU A 420 1.03 1.72 8.44
C GLU A 420 1.85 1.56 7.17
N ARG A 421 3.16 1.35 7.36
CA ARG A 421 4.05 0.89 6.28
C ARG A 421 3.83 -0.61 6.10
N PHE A 422 3.46 -1.00 4.89
CA PHE A 422 3.40 -2.39 4.50
C PHE A 422 4.81 -2.96 4.31
N LEU A 423 5.60 -2.36 3.42
CA LEU A 423 6.90 -2.88 3.01
C LEU A 423 7.82 -1.74 2.57
N THR A 424 9.06 -1.74 3.02
CA THR A 424 10.14 -1.00 2.37
C THR A 424 11.31 -1.92 2.06
N TYR A 425 12.03 -1.61 1.00
CA TYR A 425 13.26 -2.28 0.63
C TYR A 425 14.27 -1.31 0.03
N ASP A 426 15.56 -1.60 0.22
CA ASP A 426 16.66 -0.86 -0.38
C ASP A 426 17.39 -1.65 -1.47
N ARG A 427 18.42 -1.01 -2.05
CA ARG A 427 19.19 -1.60 -3.16
C ARG A 427 20.16 -2.67 -2.68
N GLU A 428 20.53 -2.64 -1.40
CA GLU A 428 21.37 -3.63 -0.74
C GLU A 428 20.56 -4.90 -0.41
N GLY A 429 19.24 -4.86 -0.61
CA GLY A 429 18.33 -5.98 -0.41
C GLY A 429 17.89 -6.11 1.05
N HIS A 430 18.07 -5.08 1.88
CA HIS A 430 17.41 -5.01 3.18
C HIS A 430 15.93 -4.73 2.96
N VAL A 431 15.08 -5.50 3.64
CA VAL A 431 13.63 -5.33 3.60
C VAL A 431 13.08 -5.17 5.01
N SER A 432 12.07 -4.34 5.18
CA SER A 432 11.43 -4.10 6.48
C SER A 432 9.93 -3.94 6.34
N MET A 433 9.20 -4.61 7.23
CA MET A 433 7.74 -4.50 7.38
C MET A 433 7.45 -4.11 8.82
N ARG A 434 6.47 -3.23 9.02
CA ARG A 434 6.15 -2.64 10.34
C ARG A 434 4.67 -2.80 10.68
N PRO A 435 4.18 -4.03 10.90
CA PRO A 435 2.80 -4.25 11.29
C PRO A 435 2.44 -3.54 12.60
N MET A 436 1.18 -3.12 12.70
CA MET A 436 0.65 -2.38 13.83
C MET A 436 -0.63 -3.05 14.33
N LYS A 437 -0.67 -3.47 15.60
CA LYS A 437 -1.84 -4.03 16.29
C LYS A 437 -1.84 -3.51 17.72
N GLY A 438 -3.00 -3.10 18.23
CA GLY A 438 -3.15 -2.45 19.53
C GLY A 438 -2.94 -0.93 19.48
N THR A 439 -4.04 -0.18 19.64
CA THR A 439 -4.04 1.29 19.62
C THR A 439 -4.80 1.82 20.83
N VAL A 440 -4.20 2.74 21.59
CA VAL A 440 -4.88 3.44 22.68
C VAL A 440 -4.87 4.94 22.42
N ARG A 441 -6.04 5.57 22.52
CA ARG A 441 -6.15 7.02 22.37
C ARG A 441 -5.54 7.73 23.57
N LYS A 442 -4.80 8.81 23.34
CA LYS A 442 -4.36 9.69 24.43
C LYS A 442 -5.55 10.35 25.10
N SER A 443 -5.55 10.34 26.43
CA SER A 443 -6.55 11.00 27.24
C SER A 443 -5.92 11.48 28.56
N PRO A 444 -6.62 12.27 29.38
CA PRO A 444 -6.15 12.58 30.73
C PRO A 444 -5.83 11.32 31.54
N GLU A 445 -6.59 10.25 31.34
CA GLU A 445 -6.43 8.94 31.97
C GLU A 445 -5.25 8.14 31.39
N VAL A 446 -4.97 8.28 30.09
CA VAL A 446 -3.85 7.63 29.39
C VAL A 446 -2.94 8.70 28.79
N SER A 447 -2.17 9.35 29.66
CA SER A 447 -1.32 10.50 29.31
C SER A 447 0.17 10.17 29.20
N THR A 448 0.59 8.98 29.62
CA THR A 448 2.01 8.57 29.62
C THR A 448 2.20 7.24 28.90
N LEU A 449 3.41 7.03 28.37
CA LEU A 449 3.78 5.78 27.71
C LEU A 449 3.59 4.56 28.63
N ALA A 450 3.98 4.66 29.90
CA ALA A 450 3.85 3.55 30.86
C ALA A 450 2.38 3.14 31.12
N LEU A 451 1.45 4.10 31.12
CA LEU A 451 0.01 3.80 31.23
C LEU A 451 -0.51 3.13 29.97
N ALA A 452 -0.06 3.58 28.80
CA ALA A 452 -0.41 2.96 27.54
C ALA A 452 0.15 1.53 27.43
N GLU A 453 1.39 1.31 27.82
CA GLU A 453 2.03 -0.01 27.89
C GLU A 453 1.23 -0.97 28.79
N ALA A 454 0.75 -0.51 29.95
CA ALA A 454 -0.07 -1.34 30.84
C ALA A 454 -1.43 -1.75 30.22
N ILE A 455 -1.97 -0.95 29.30
CA ILE A 455 -3.22 -1.24 28.59
C ILE A 455 -2.97 -2.14 27.37
N LEU A 456 -1.82 -1.96 26.70
CA LEU A 456 -1.47 -2.64 25.46
C LEU A 456 -0.79 -4.00 25.71
N HIS A 457 -0.06 -4.18 26.80
CA HIS A 457 0.52 -5.47 27.19
C HIS A 457 -0.51 -6.34 27.94
N VAL A 458 -1.56 -6.71 27.21
CA VAL A 458 -2.59 -7.66 27.65
C VAL A 458 -2.64 -8.85 26.71
N PRO A 459 -3.07 -10.04 27.19
CA PRO A 459 -3.01 -11.26 26.38
C PRO A 459 -3.73 -11.19 25.02
N LYS A 460 -4.79 -10.38 24.89
CA LYS A 460 -5.50 -10.18 23.61
C LYS A 460 -4.58 -9.48 22.59
N GLU A 461 -4.12 -8.28 22.91
CA GLU A 461 -3.32 -7.44 22.01
C GLU A 461 -1.97 -8.08 21.67
N GLU A 462 -1.32 -8.74 22.64
CA GLU A 462 -0.07 -9.46 22.41
C GLU A 462 -0.29 -10.67 21.49
N ALA A 463 -1.39 -11.40 21.65
CA ALA A 463 -1.71 -12.52 20.76
C ALA A 463 -1.95 -12.06 19.32
N GLU A 464 -2.73 -11.00 19.11
CA GLU A 464 -2.96 -10.40 17.79
C GLU A 464 -1.65 -9.92 17.15
N ASN A 465 -0.82 -9.20 17.92
CA ASN A 465 0.45 -8.74 17.40
C ASN A 465 1.34 -9.93 17.00
N LEU A 466 1.47 -10.94 17.86
CA LEU A 466 2.31 -12.11 17.60
C LEU A 466 1.86 -12.89 16.35
N MET A 467 0.55 -13.07 16.16
CA MET A 467 0.00 -13.74 14.98
C MET A 467 0.41 -13.04 13.67
N ILE A 468 0.35 -11.70 13.64
CA ILE A 468 0.79 -10.93 12.48
C ILE A 468 2.31 -10.98 12.31
N VAL A 469 3.08 -10.95 13.40
CA VAL A 469 4.55 -11.07 13.34
C VAL A 469 4.95 -12.36 12.65
N ASP A 470 4.32 -13.47 13.02
CA ASP A 470 4.65 -14.75 12.43
C ASP A 470 4.17 -14.87 10.98
N LEU A 471 3.06 -14.24 10.63
CA LEU A 471 2.63 -14.14 9.23
C LEU A 471 3.64 -13.35 8.37
N VAL A 472 4.10 -12.20 8.85
CA VAL A 472 5.11 -11.39 8.16
C VAL A 472 6.44 -12.11 8.05
N ARG A 473 6.86 -12.83 9.11
CA ARG A 473 8.06 -13.67 9.06
C ARG A 473 7.92 -14.79 8.04
N HIS A 474 6.75 -15.42 7.96
CA HIS A 474 6.47 -16.45 6.95
C HIS A 474 6.61 -15.89 5.53
N ASP A 475 6.04 -14.71 5.27
CA ASP A 475 6.16 -14.03 3.97
C ASP A 475 7.63 -13.76 3.61
N LEU A 476 8.40 -13.18 4.54
CA LEU A 476 9.81 -12.88 4.32
C LEU A 476 10.69 -14.13 4.18
N HIS A 477 10.44 -15.18 4.97
CA HIS A 477 11.19 -16.45 4.85
C HIS A 477 11.03 -17.07 3.47
N GLY A 478 9.85 -16.93 2.86
CA GLY A 478 9.57 -17.43 1.51
C GLY A 478 10.47 -16.81 0.44
N VAL A 479 11.08 -15.65 0.69
CA VAL A 479 11.95 -14.95 -0.29
C VAL A 479 13.39 -14.82 0.21
N CYS A 480 13.57 -14.27 1.41
CA CYS A 480 14.88 -14.03 2.03
C CYS A 480 15.59 -15.34 2.42
N GLY A 481 14.80 -16.40 2.68
CA GLY A 481 15.29 -17.66 3.20
C GLY A 481 15.45 -17.67 4.72
N ALA A 482 15.50 -18.89 5.27
CA ALA A 482 15.68 -19.10 6.69
C ALA A 482 17.03 -18.55 7.18
N GLY A 483 17.03 -17.88 8.33
CA GLY A 483 18.23 -17.27 8.93
C GLY A 483 18.51 -15.83 8.48
N ASN A 484 17.84 -15.36 7.43
CA ASN A 484 17.97 -13.98 6.94
C ASN A 484 16.81 -13.08 7.37
N VAL A 485 15.97 -13.53 8.31
CA VAL A 485 14.82 -12.78 8.83
C VAL A 485 14.93 -12.66 10.35
N ARG A 486 14.71 -11.45 10.87
CA ARG A 486 14.79 -11.13 12.30
C ARG A 486 13.69 -10.17 12.73
N VAL A 487 13.42 -10.12 14.03
CA VAL A 487 12.44 -9.21 14.64
C VAL A 487 13.17 -8.31 15.63
N PRO A 488 13.79 -7.19 15.19
CA PRO A 488 14.56 -6.32 16.09
C PRO A 488 13.72 -5.62 17.16
N GLU A 489 12.45 -5.32 16.87
CA GLU A 489 11.52 -4.70 17.83
C GLU A 489 10.23 -5.53 17.85
N LEU A 490 9.88 -6.13 18.98
CA LEU A 490 8.68 -6.96 19.14
C LEU A 490 7.74 -6.29 20.15
N MET A 491 6.49 -6.02 19.76
CA MET A 491 5.43 -5.47 20.61
C MET A 491 5.83 -4.16 21.32
N LYS A 492 6.61 -3.31 20.64
CA LYS A 492 7.07 -2.05 21.19
C LYS A 492 5.94 -1.02 21.11
N VAL A 493 5.70 -0.27 22.19
CA VAL A 493 4.74 0.83 22.17
C VAL A 493 5.44 2.12 21.75
N GLU A 494 4.94 2.75 20.69
CA GLU A 494 5.40 4.06 20.20
C GLU A 494 4.34 5.14 20.47
N GLU A 495 4.82 6.34 20.79
CA GLU A 495 3.99 7.50 21.07
C GLU A 495 3.78 8.34 19.80
N TYR A 496 2.53 8.47 19.36
CA TYR A 496 2.11 9.35 18.27
C TYR A 496 1.42 10.59 18.85
N GLU A 497 1.04 11.56 18.03
CA GLU A 497 0.43 12.82 18.52
C GLU A 497 -0.86 12.57 19.32
N SER A 498 -1.77 11.76 18.79
CA SER A 498 -3.11 11.53 19.36
C SER A 498 -3.33 10.15 19.97
N VAL A 499 -2.41 9.21 19.74
CA VAL A 499 -2.52 7.81 20.15
C VAL A 499 -1.18 7.24 20.61
N PHE A 500 -1.23 6.15 21.35
CA PHE A 500 -0.13 5.20 21.53
C PHE A 500 -0.42 3.97 20.66
N GLN A 501 0.61 3.43 20.01
CA GLN A 501 0.48 2.33 19.06
C GLN A 501 1.50 1.26 19.38
N MET A 502 1.07 0.01 19.54
CA MET A 502 1.98 -1.12 19.57
C MET A 502 2.36 -1.50 18.14
N ILE A 503 3.67 -1.65 17.92
CA ILE A 503 4.30 -1.97 16.64
C ILE A 503 5.26 -3.13 16.80
N THR A 504 5.49 -3.84 15.71
CA THR A 504 6.61 -4.76 15.58
C THR A 504 7.36 -4.43 14.29
N VAL A 505 8.68 -4.53 14.32
CA VAL A 505 9.53 -4.41 13.14
C VAL A 505 10.05 -5.79 12.78
N VAL A 506 9.75 -6.25 11.57
CA VAL A 506 10.31 -7.48 11.01
C VAL A 506 11.19 -7.10 9.84
N GLU A 507 12.42 -7.60 9.84
CA GLU A 507 13.42 -7.32 8.82
C GLU A 507 13.88 -8.59 8.12
N GLY A 508 14.17 -8.47 6.84
CA GLY A 508 14.76 -9.52 6.02
C GLY A 508 15.99 -9.02 5.25
N GLN A 509 16.82 -9.95 4.80
CA GLN A 509 17.89 -9.69 3.86
C GLN A 509 17.73 -10.61 2.65
N LEU A 510 17.63 -10.02 1.45
CA LEU A 510 17.55 -10.78 0.21
C LEU A 510 18.83 -11.62 -0.01
N PRO A 511 18.71 -12.80 -0.64
CA PRO A 511 19.87 -13.65 -0.91
C PRO A 511 20.90 -12.95 -1.81
N SER A 512 22.19 -13.15 -1.49
CA SER A 512 23.29 -12.68 -2.32
C SER A 512 23.28 -13.36 -3.69
N GLY A 513 23.50 -12.60 -4.77
CA GLY A 513 23.56 -13.14 -6.14
C GLY A 513 22.74 -12.37 -7.17
N GLY A 514 22.06 -11.28 -6.78
CA GLY A 514 21.50 -10.27 -7.68
C GLY A 514 20.23 -10.64 -8.43
N VAL A 515 19.76 -11.89 -8.33
CA VAL A 515 18.53 -12.34 -9.00
C VAL A 515 17.27 -11.87 -8.26
N TYR A 516 17.27 -11.94 -6.92
CA TYR A 516 16.16 -11.47 -6.10
C TYR A 516 16.19 -9.95 -5.95
N THR A 517 14.99 -9.36 -5.95
CA THR A 517 14.73 -7.93 -5.82
C THR A 517 13.66 -7.68 -4.77
N GLY A 518 13.47 -6.42 -4.37
CA GLY A 518 12.37 -6.07 -3.46
C GLY A 518 10.97 -6.37 -4.03
N LEU A 519 10.84 -6.48 -5.36
CA LEU A 519 9.58 -6.85 -6.00
C LEU A 519 9.20 -8.30 -5.72
N ASP A 520 10.17 -9.19 -5.57
CA ASP A 520 9.94 -10.58 -5.13
C ASP A 520 9.27 -10.60 -3.75
N VAL A 521 9.68 -9.69 -2.85
CA VAL A 521 9.09 -9.56 -1.50
C VAL A 521 7.70 -8.95 -1.56
N LEU A 522 7.50 -7.91 -2.38
CA LEU A 522 6.19 -7.28 -2.59
C LEU A 522 5.17 -8.32 -3.07
N ALA A 523 5.46 -9.01 -4.17
CA ALA A 523 4.59 -10.03 -4.75
C ALA A 523 4.34 -11.20 -3.79
N ALA A 524 5.35 -11.59 -2.99
CA ALA A 524 5.20 -12.71 -2.07
C ALA A 524 4.39 -12.40 -0.80
N SER A 525 4.31 -11.13 -0.42
CA SER A 525 3.74 -10.70 0.86
C SER A 525 2.29 -10.20 0.75
N LEU A 526 1.80 -9.94 -0.47
CA LEU A 526 0.41 -9.50 -0.70
C LEU A 526 -0.60 -10.64 -0.42
N PRO A 527 -1.83 -10.31 0.00
CA PRO A 527 -2.26 -9.00 0.50
C PRO A 527 -1.67 -8.71 1.90
N PRO A 528 -1.67 -7.45 2.36
CA PRO A 528 -1.10 -7.06 3.65
C PRO A 528 -1.63 -7.90 4.81
N GLY A 529 -0.70 -8.53 5.55
CA GLY A 529 -1.04 -9.48 6.62
C GLY A 529 -2.01 -8.92 7.67
N SER A 530 -1.82 -7.66 8.07
CA SER A 530 -2.67 -6.94 9.04
C SER A 530 -4.13 -6.80 8.61
N MET A 531 -4.40 -6.91 7.30
CA MET A 531 -5.72 -6.83 6.67
C MET A 531 -6.26 -8.20 6.25
N THR A 532 -5.68 -9.31 6.71
CA THR A 532 -6.10 -10.67 6.34
C THR A 532 -6.52 -11.46 7.57
N GLY A 533 -5.69 -12.38 8.03
CA GLY A 533 -5.90 -13.24 9.18
C GLY A 533 -4.81 -14.32 9.18
N ALA A 534 -4.83 -15.21 10.17
CA ALA A 534 -3.81 -16.25 10.30
C ALA A 534 -4.47 -17.63 10.50
N PRO A 535 -4.28 -18.62 9.61
CA PRO A 535 -3.45 -18.60 8.38
C PRO A 535 -4.03 -17.75 7.24
N LYS A 536 -3.17 -17.01 6.52
CA LYS A 536 -3.55 -16.00 5.50
C LYS A 536 -4.56 -16.49 4.46
N LYS A 537 -4.22 -17.54 3.71
CA LYS A 537 -5.10 -18.06 2.63
C LYS A 537 -6.48 -18.45 3.15
N ARG A 538 -6.54 -19.29 4.18
CA ARG A 538 -7.80 -19.78 4.74
C ARG A 538 -8.65 -18.63 5.30
N SER A 539 -8.00 -17.67 5.96
CA SER A 539 -8.66 -16.48 6.50
C SER A 539 -9.29 -15.63 5.40
N CYS A 540 -8.57 -15.38 4.30
CA CYS A 540 -9.10 -14.63 3.16
C CYS A 540 -10.28 -15.34 2.47
N GLU A 541 -10.28 -16.68 2.39
CA GLU A 541 -11.41 -17.46 1.86
C GLU A 541 -12.68 -17.24 2.71
N ILE A 542 -12.54 -17.31 4.04
CA ILE A 542 -13.64 -17.10 5.00
C ILE A 542 -14.13 -15.65 4.95
N LEU A 543 -13.21 -14.68 4.97
CA LEU A 543 -13.53 -13.26 4.93
C LEU A 543 -14.34 -12.90 3.69
N ARG A 544 -13.99 -13.45 2.52
CA ARG A 544 -14.75 -13.22 1.29
C ARG A 544 -16.20 -13.67 1.41
N GLU A 545 -16.47 -14.78 2.09
CA GLU A 545 -17.83 -15.26 2.34
C GLU A 545 -18.57 -14.33 3.31
N LEU A 546 -17.96 -14.01 4.45
CA LEU A 546 -18.55 -13.15 5.49
C LEU A 546 -18.77 -11.70 5.05
N GLU A 547 -17.95 -11.21 4.11
CA GLU A 547 -18.07 -9.88 3.51
C GLU A 547 -19.09 -9.87 2.34
N GLY A 548 -19.74 -11.00 2.06
CA GLY A 548 -20.79 -11.14 1.05
C GLY A 548 -20.26 -11.09 -0.38
N GLY A 549 -19.00 -11.52 -0.59
CA GLY A 549 -18.33 -11.50 -1.90
C GLY A 549 -18.01 -10.10 -2.42
N LYS A 550 -18.19 -9.05 -1.62
CA LYS A 550 -17.82 -7.68 -1.98
C LYS A 550 -16.31 -7.54 -1.98
N GLU A 551 -15.80 -6.88 -3.00
CA GLU A 551 -14.39 -6.54 -3.11
C GLU A 551 -14.04 -5.38 -2.19
N ARG A 552 -12.86 -5.46 -1.58
CA ARG A 552 -12.27 -4.35 -0.81
C ARG A 552 -11.62 -3.33 -1.75
N GLY A 553 -11.17 -3.77 -2.93
CA GLY A 553 -10.66 -2.90 -3.98
C GLY A 553 -9.40 -2.16 -3.56
N LEU A 554 -9.46 -0.82 -3.66
CA LEU A 554 -8.37 0.03 -3.21
C LEU A 554 -8.20 0.03 -1.69
N TYR A 555 -9.20 -0.34 -0.90
CA TYR A 555 -9.04 -0.50 0.55
C TYR A 555 -8.41 -1.86 0.86
N SER A 556 -7.53 -1.93 1.87
CA SER A 556 -6.73 -3.12 2.22
C SER A 556 -5.69 -3.56 1.17
N GLY A 557 -5.60 -2.88 0.03
CA GLY A 557 -4.48 -3.00 -0.91
C GLY A 557 -3.25 -2.24 -0.45
N VAL A 558 -2.40 -1.85 -1.41
CA VAL A 558 -1.18 -1.08 -1.15
C VAL A 558 -1.00 0.06 -2.15
N VAL A 559 -0.33 1.12 -1.69
CA VAL A 559 0.03 2.29 -2.50
C VAL A 559 1.47 2.69 -2.21
N GLY A 560 2.22 3.07 -3.22
CA GLY A 560 3.65 3.31 -3.05
C GLY A 560 4.41 3.46 -4.35
N TYR A 561 5.71 3.16 -4.28
CA TYR A 561 6.60 3.27 -5.43
C TYR A 561 7.66 2.17 -5.49
N MET A 562 8.16 1.94 -6.70
CA MET A 562 9.35 1.14 -7.02
C MET A 562 10.30 2.03 -7.80
N CYS A 563 11.42 2.37 -7.18
CA CYS A 563 12.40 3.28 -7.75
C CYS A 563 13.32 2.55 -8.73
N ALA A 564 13.75 3.24 -9.78
CA ALA A 564 14.79 2.79 -10.70
C ALA A 564 16.13 2.48 -10.00
N SER A 565 16.36 3.00 -8.78
CA SER A 565 17.54 2.66 -7.98
C SER A 565 17.46 1.34 -7.22
N GLY A 566 16.34 0.61 -7.33
CA GLY A 566 16.10 -0.62 -6.57
C GLY A 566 15.47 -0.41 -5.19
N ARG A 567 15.23 0.84 -4.75
CA ARG A 567 14.46 1.16 -3.53
C ARG A 567 12.95 1.01 -3.76
N GLY A 568 12.19 0.76 -2.69
CA GLY A 568 10.73 0.84 -2.69
C GLY A 568 10.15 1.09 -1.30
N ASP A 569 8.98 1.72 -1.25
CA ASP A 569 8.22 1.96 -0.02
C ASP A 569 6.72 1.93 -0.35
N TRP A 570 5.99 1.11 0.40
CA TRP A 570 4.58 0.79 0.19
C TRP A 570 3.84 0.89 1.52
N SER A 571 2.70 1.57 1.52
CA SER A 571 1.79 1.63 2.65
C SER A 571 0.53 0.81 2.40
N VAL A 572 -0.06 0.30 3.47
CA VAL A 572 -1.39 -0.33 3.42
C VAL A 572 -2.42 0.78 3.17
N THR A 573 -3.41 0.55 2.32
CA THR A 573 -4.49 1.49 2.06
C THR A 573 -5.62 1.37 3.09
N ILE A 574 -5.39 2.00 4.24
CA ILE A 574 -6.35 2.12 5.35
C ILE A 574 -6.50 3.58 5.75
N ARG A 575 -7.56 3.88 6.53
CA ARG A 575 -7.93 5.27 6.88
C ARG A 575 -8.07 6.13 5.62
N SER A 576 -8.73 5.57 4.62
CA SER A 576 -8.80 6.10 3.27
C SER A 576 -10.23 6.15 2.76
N LEU A 577 -10.48 7.09 1.85
CA LEU A 577 -11.66 7.11 1.00
C LEU A 577 -11.22 6.97 -0.45
N PHE A 578 -11.99 6.23 -1.24
CA PHE A 578 -11.70 6.03 -2.65
C PHE A 578 -12.97 6.08 -3.49
N ARG A 579 -12.81 6.30 -4.79
CA ARG A 579 -13.88 6.19 -5.77
C ARG A 579 -13.37 5.59 -7.07
N TRP A 580 -14.29 4.98 -7.80
CA TRP A 580 -14.11 4.55 -9.18
C TRP A 580 -15.00 5.39 -10.08
N ASP A 581 -14.46 5.83 -11.22
CA ASP A 581 -15.19 6.70 -12.15
C ASP A 581 -16.40 5.99 -12.79
N ASP A 582 -16.40 4.66 -12.84
CA ASP A 582 -17.49 3.83 -13.39
C ASP A 582 -18.66 3.59 -12.40
N GLU A 583 -18.50 3.92 -11.11
CA GLU A 583 -19.61 3.91 -10.13
C GLU A 583 -20.45 5.20 -10.19
N ALA A 584 -20.04 6.18 -10.98
CA ALA A 584 -20.78 7.43 -11.11
C ALA A 584 -22.08 7.21 -11.90
N GLU A 585 -23.22 7.48 -11.26
CA GLU A 585 -24.54 7.47 -11.90
C GLU A 585 -25.02 8.91 -12.17
N GLY A 586 -25.23 9.24 -13.45
CA GLY A 586 -25.69 10.58 -13.84
C GLY A 586 -24.73 11.70 -13.44
N ASN A 587 -25.19 12.61 -12.58
CA ASN A 587 -24.39 13.72 -12.04
C ASN A 587 -23.94 13.49 -10.60
N GLU A 588 -23.88 12.23 -10.17
CA GLU A 588 -23.42 11.84 -8.83
C GLU A 588 -22.08 11.10 -8.91
N GLU A 589 -21.32 11.17 -7.83
CA GLU A 589 -20.11 10.39 -7.61
C GLU A 589 -20.27 9.54 -6.34
N VAL A 590 -19.75 8.32 -6.39
CA VAL A 590 -19.82 7.35 -5.29
C VAL A 590 -18.44 7.19 -4.68
N TRP A 591 -18.34 7.47 -3.40
CA TRP A 591 -17.15 7.26 -2.58
C TRP A 591 -17.36 6.08 -1.63
N ARG A 592 -16.27 5.38 -1.36
CA ARG A 592 -16.22 4.23 -0.46
C ARG A 592 -15.24 4.50 0.67
N ILE A 593 -15.58 4.06 1.87
CA ILE A 593 -14.68 4.02 3.03
C ILE A 593 -14.77 2.64 3.66
N GLY A 594 -13.67 1.90 3.63
CA GLY A 594 -13.55 0.64 4.36
C GLY A 594 -13.12 0.87 5.82
N ALA A 595 -13.66 0.08 6.73
CA ALA A 595 -13.22 0.01 8.12
C ALA A 595 -13.42 -1.41 8.67
N GLY A 596 -12.61 -1.80 9.66
CA GLY A 596 -12.69 -3.12 10.26
C GLY A 596 -11.65 -3.36 11.35
N GLY A 597 -11.69 -4.55 11.92
CA GLY A 597 -10.88 -4.95 13.08
C GLY A 597 -10.45 -6.41 13.01
N ALA A 598 -9.52 -6.77 13.88
CA ALA A 598 -9.07 -8.15 14.05
C ALA A 598 -10.04 -8.87 14.98
N VAL A 599 -10.79 -9.84 14.47
CA VAL A 599 -11.62 -10.69 15.30
C VAL A 599 -10.76 -11.84 15.81
N THR A 600 -10.66 -11.96 17.13
CA THR A 600 -10.09 -13.13 17.82
C THR A 600 -11.15 -13.81 18.68
N ILE A 601 -10.79 -14.97 19.24
CA ILE A 601 -11.65 -15.67 20.21
C ILE A 601 -11.92 -14.85 21.48
N LEU A 602 -11.10 -13.82 21.76
CA LEU A 602 -11.24 -12.93 22.91
C LEU A 602 -11.98 -11.63 22.57
N SER A 603 -12.34 -11.40 21.30
CA SER A 603 -13.12 -10.23 20.88
C SER A 603 -14.54 -10.28 21.42
N THR A 604 -15.17 -9.10 21.54
CA THR A 604 -16.62 -8.97 21.76
C THR A 604 -17.25 -8.34 20.53
N PRO A 605 -18.42 -8.83 20.06
CA PRO A 605 -19.10 -8.24 18.90
C PRO A 605 -19.28 -6.72 19.02
N GLU A 606 -19.70 -6.23 20.18
CA GLU A 606 -19.91 -4.80 20.44
C GLU A 606 -18.61 -4.02 20.36
N GLY A 607 -17.53 -4.55 20.95
CA GLY A 607 -16.23 -3.91 20.96
C GLY A 607 -15.63 -3.76 19.56
N GLU A 608 -15.73 -4.82 18.74
CA GLU A 608 -15.25 -4.79 17.35
C GLU A 608 -16.07 -3.82 16.48
N ALA A 609 -17.39 -3.73 16.71
CA ALA A 609 -18.24 -2.75 16.04
C ALA A 609 -17.86 -1.31 16.43
N ASP A 610 -17.66 -1.04 17.72
CA ASP A 610 -17.23 0.27 18.22
C ASP A 610 -15.86 0.67 17.67
N GLU A 611 -14.93 -0.28 17.56
CA GLU A 611 -13.63 -0.07 16.94
C GLU A 611 -13.76 0.26 15.44
N MET A 612 -14.57 -0.49 14.69
CA MET A 612 -14.84 -0.24 13.27
C MET A 612 -15.37 1.19 13.05
N PHE A 613 -16.38 1.62 13.82
CA PHE A 613 -16.90 2.99 13.72
C PHE A 613 -15.89 4.05 14.16
N THR A 614 -15.06 3.76 15.15
CA THR A 614 -13.95 4.63 15.56
C THR A 614 -12.92 4.81 14.44
N LYS A 615 -12.62 3.73 13.71
CA LYS A 615 -11.71 3.78 12.56
C LYS A 615 -12.30 4.57 11.38
N LEU A 616 -13.60 4.42 11.15
CA LEU A 616 -14.39 5.12 10.13
C LEU A 616 -14.52 6.62 10.39
N ALA A 617 -14.63 7.06 11.65
CA ALA A 617 -14.96 8.44 12.02
C ALA A 617 -13.97 9.50 11.47
N GLY A 618 -12.69 9.15 11.36
CA GLY A 618 -11.66 10.03 10.82
C GLY A 618 -11.88 10.37 9.34
N PRO A 619 -11.81 9.37 8.43
CA PRO A 619 -12.09 9.55 7.01
C PRO A 619 -13.50 10.07 6.72
N LEU A 620 -14.52 9.55 7.43
CA LEU A 620 -15.90 9.97 7.21
C LEU A 620 -16.14 11.44 7.58
N GLY A 621 -15.42 11.96 8.57
CA GLY A 621 -15.51 13.35 8.99
C GLY A 621 -15.17 14.36 7.88
N VAL A 622 -14.42 13.95 6.86
CA VAL A 622 -14.08 14.81 5.71
C VAL A 622 -15.34 15.25 4.95
N PHE A 623 -16.36 14.39 4.86
CA PHE A 623 -17.62 14.73 4.19
C PHE A 623 -18.55 15.59 5.06
N ARG A 624 -18.46 15.50 6.38
CA ARG A 624 -19.29 16.27 7.32
C ARG A 624 -18.82 17.72 7.50
N ASP A 625 -17.51 17.96 7.36
CA ASP A 625 -16.91 19.30 7.42
C ASP A 625 -16.92 20.02 6.06
N SER A 626 -17.30 19.30 5.00
CA SER A 626 -17.36 19.76 3.60
C SER A 626 -18.72 20.36 3.22
N GLU A 627 -19.72 20.24 4.11
CA GLU A 627 -21.06 20.83 4.03
C GLU A 627 -21.12 22.11 4.89
#